data_AF-A0A2U3C627-F1
#
_entry.id   AF-A0A2U3C627-F1
#
_cell.length_a   1.000
_cell.length_b   1.000
_cell.length_c   1.000
_cell.angle_alpha   90.00
_cell.angle_beta   90.00
_cell.angle_gamma   90.00
#
_symmetry.space_group_name_H-M   'P 1'
#
loop_
_entity.id
_entity.type
_entity.pdbx_description
1 polymer ?
#
loop_
_entity_poly.entity_id
_entity_poly.type
_entity_poly.pdbx_seq_one_letter_code
_entity_poly.pdbx_strand_id
1 'polypeptide(L)' 'MRCDAGTAHGSGGRGVFAVVQPCDADRGPTSPAIGLGPVPDRAGASVVCRWLKAGCPDDGSLPAELRPGPPPRTVAHLN' A
#
# COMPACT_ATOMS: atom_id res chain seq x y z
N MET A 1 -4.26 -7.58 12.89
CA MET A 1 -3.94 -6.20 12.44
C MET A 1 -5.12 -5.28 12.75
N ARG A 2 -4.87 -4.12 13.38
CA ARG A 2 -5.87 -3.05 13.56
C ARG A 2 -5.63 -1.95 12.53
N CYS A 3 -6.71 -1.29 12.12
CA CYS A 3 -6.71 -0.27 11.09
C CYS A 3 -7.48 0.92 11.62
N ASP A 4 -6.75 1.91 12.11
CA ASP A 4 -7.31 3.14 12.63
C ASP A 4 -7.21 4.18 11.51
N ALA A 5 -8.36 4.46 10.88
CA ALA A 5 -8.43 5.42 9.80
C ALA A 5 -8.29 6.84 10.37
N GLY A 6 -7.06 7.28 10.60
CA GLY A 6 -6.72 8.65 10.98
C GLY A 6 -6.88 9.63 9.81
N THR A 7 -6.97 10.92 10.12
CA THR A 7 -6.90 11.97 9.10
C THR A 7 -5.50 12.00 8.51
N ALA A 8 -5.37 11.74 7.20
CA ALA A 8 -4.12 11.90 6.48
C ALA A 8 -3.65 13.37 6.60
N HIS A 9 -2.57 13.60 7.35
CA HIS A 9 -2.02 14.94 7.57
C HIS A 9 -0.91 15.19 6.55
N GLY A 10 -1.30 15.54 5.33
CA GLY A 10 -0.39 15.94 4.27
C GLY A 10 -1.02 17.04 3.42
N SER A 11 -0.57 18.28 3.58
CA SER A 11 -1.15 19.48 2.94
C SER A 11 -0.94 19.58 1.43
N GLY A 12 -0.53 18.51 0.75
CA GLY A 12 -0.36 18.45 -0.70
C GLY A 12 -1.33 17.45 -1.29
N GLY A 13 -2.24 17.88 -2.18
CA GLY A 13 -3.35 17.09 -2.74
C GLY A 13 -2.97 15.91 -3.66
N ARG A 14 -1.96 15.11 -3.30
CA ARG A 14 -1.45 13.98 -4.09
C ARG A 14 -1.76 12.61 -3.48
N GLY A 15 -2.50 12.55 -2.37
CA GLY A 15 -2.76 11.31 -1.62
C GLY A 15 -1.49 10.76 -0.95
N VAL A 16 -1.65 9.72 -0.13
CA VAL A 16 -0.52 9.02 0.52
C VAL A 16 -0.16 7.75 -0.23
N PHE A 17 1.12 7.42 -0.31
CA PHE A 17 1.59 6.14 -0.83
C PHE A 17 1.98 5.24 0.34
N ALA A 18 1.81 3.93 0.17
CA ALA A 18 2.21 2.94 1.15
C ALA A 18 2.99 1.80 0.48
N VAL A 19 3.74 1.05 1.27
CA VAL A 19 4.41 -0.18 0.83
C VAL A 19 4.09 -1.29 1.82
N VAL A 20 3.77 -2.46 1.30
CA VAL A 20 3.42 -3.65 2.08
C VAL A 20 4.48 -4.71 1.83
N GLN A 21 5.04 -5.25 2.91
CA GLN A 21 5.97 -6.37 2.90
C GLN A 21 5.27 -7.61 3.45
N PRO A 22 4.87 -8.58 2.61
CA PRO A 22 4.44 -9.88 3.10
C PRO A 22 5.61 -10.56 3.80
N CYS A 23 5.35 -11.06 5.00
CA CYS A 23 6.36 -11.68 5.84
C CYS A 23 5.80 -12.88 6.61
N ASP A 24 6.70 -13.76 7.03
CA ASP A 24 6.40 -14.86 7.95
C ASP A 24 6.25 -14.35 9.40
N ALA A 25 6.02 -15.29 10.33
CA ALA A 25 5.84 -14.97 11.74
C ALA A 25 7.09 -14.34 12.40
N ASP A 26 8.27 -14.66 11.87
CA ASP A 26 9.57 -14.13 12.29
C ASP A 26 9.93 -12.81 11.59
N ARG A 27 9.01 -12.28 10.77
CA ARG A 27 9.17 -11.09 9.93
C ARG A 27 10.19 -11.24 8.80
N GLY A 28 10.51 -12.47 8.41
CA GLY A 28 11.24 -12.76 7.17
C GLY A 28 10.38 -12.43 5.95
N PRO A 29 10.88 -11.73 4.92
CA PRO A 29 10.10 -11.41 3.73
C PRO A 29 9.79 -12.68 2.94
N THR A 30 8.51 -12.92 2.66
CA THR A 30 8.06 -14.12 1.93
C THR A 30 7.79 -13.86 0.46
N SER A 31 7.67 -12.59 0.07
CA SER A 31 7.48 -12.16 -1.31
C SER A 31 7.99 -10.73 -1.53
N PRO A 32 8.08 -10.27 -2.79
CA PRO A 32 8.43 -8.88 -3.09
C PRO A 32 7.49 -7.86 -2.45
N ALA A 33 8.03 -6.65 -2.31
CA ALA A 33 7.28 -5.47 -1.88
C ALA A 33 6.11 -5.15 -2.80
N ILE A 34 4.96 -4.86 -2.20
CA ILE A 34 3.78 -4.35 -2.92
C ILE A 34 3.65 -2.86 -2.61
N GLY A 35 3.89 -2.01 -3.61
CA GLY A 35 3.55 -0.59 -3.51
C GLY A 35 2.05 -0.38 -3.54
N LEU A 36 1.55 0.69 -2.93
CA LEU A 36 0.13 1.05 -2.91
C LEU A 36 -0.03 2.56 -3.09
N GLY A 37 -1.07 2.93 -3.84
CA GLY A 37 -1.56 4.30 -3.93
C GLY A 37 -1.32 4.98 -5.29
N PRO A 38 -1.72 6.26 -5.39
CA PRO A 38 -2.05 7.15 -4.27
C PRO A 38 -3.36 6.76 -3.56
N VAL A 39 -3.37 6.82 -2.23
CA VAL A 39 -4.56 6.68 -1.38
C VAL A 39 -5.09 8.09 -1.11
N PRO A 40 -6.18 8.52 -1.77
CA PRO A 40 -6.58 9.93 -1.77
C PRO A 40 -7.28 10.36 -0.49
N ASP A 41 -7.99 9.44 0.17
CA ASP A 41 -8.89 9.75 1.27
C ASP A 41 -9.14 8.53 2.18
N ARG A 42 -10.03 8.73 3.16
CA ARG A 42 -10.39 7.74 4.17
C ARG A 42 -11.10 6.50 3.60
N ALA A 43 -11.89 6.64 2.54
CA ALA A 43 -12.52 5.51 1.88
C ALA A 43 -11.46 4.63 1.20
N GLY A 44 -10.49 5.25 0.49
CA GLY A 44 -9.33 4.55 -0.04
C GLY A 44 -8.53 3.80 1.03
N ALA A 45 -8.28 4.45 2.17
CA ALA A 45 -7.60 3.81 3.31
C ALA A 45 -8.38 2.62 3.88
N SER A 46 -9.71 2.70 3.88
CA SER A 46 -10.59 1.61 4.35
C SER A 46 -10.52 0.39 3.43
N VAL A 47 -10.44 0.61 2.10
CA VAL A 47 -10.24 -0.46 1.11
C VAL A 47 -8.90 -1.15 1.31
N VAL A 48 -7.81 -0.39 1.41
CA VAL A 48 -6.47 -0.93 1.70
C VAL A 48 -6.49 -1.74 2.99
N CYS A 49 -7.14 -1.24 4.02
CA CYS A 49 -7.27 -1.92 5.30
C CYS A 49 -8.02 -3.25 5.23
N ARG A 50 -9.10 -3.33 4.43
CA ARG A 50 -9.82 -4.60 4.20
C ARG A 50 -8.92 -5.60 3.47
N TRP A 51 -8.21 -5.15 2.45
CA TRP A 51 -7.29 -5.97 1.67
C TRP A 51 -6.13 -6.52 2.53
N LEU A 52 -5.52 -5.69 3.37
CA LEU A 52 -4.48 -6.09 4.33
C LEU A 52 -4.99 -7.15 5.33
N LYS A 53 -6.20 -6.96 5.87
CA LYS A 53 -6.82 -7.92 6.80
C LYS A 53 -7.13 -9.26 6.14
N ALA A 54 -7.35 -9.28 4.82
CA ALA A 54 -7.54 -10.51 4.04
C ALA A 54 -6.22 -11.22 3.70
N GLY A 55 -5.06 -10.68 4.10
CA GLY A 55 -3.76 -11.29 3.84
C GLY A 55 -3.14 -10.88 2.51
N CYS A 56 -3.50 -9.71 1.97
CA CYS A 56 -2.95 -9.17 0.73
C CYS A 56 -3.17 -10.06 -0.51
N PRO A 57 -4.39 -10.56 -0.78
CA PRO A 57 -4.65 -11.45 -1.91
C PRO A 57 -4.43 -10.77 -3.26
N ASP A 58 -3.94 -11.54 -4.24
CA ASP A 58 -3.78 -11.12 -5.65
C ASP A 58 -4.98 -11.57 -6.52
N ASP A 59 -6.19 -11.39 -6.00
CA ASP A 59 -7.44 -11.91 -6.57
C ASP A 59 -8.29 -10.83 -7.27
N GLY A 60 -7.76 -9.61 -7.39
CA GLY A 60 -8.51 -8.48 -7.90
C GLY A 60 -9.17 -7.60 -6.84
N SER A 61 -9.19 -8.00 -5.57
CA SER A 61 -9.88 -7.26 -4.49
C SER A 61 -9.28 -5.89 -4.16
N LEU A 62 -8.03 -5.63 -4.55
CA LEU A 62 -7.43 -4.30 -4.53
C LEU A 62 -7.74 -3.56 -5.86
N PRO A 63 -8.46 -2.43 -5.81
CA PRO A 63 -8.76 -1.59 -6.98
C PRO A 63 -7.51 -1.19 -7.76
N ALA A 64 -7.62 -1.11 -9.09
CA ALA A 64 -6.49 -0.81 -9.96
C ALA A 64 -5.85 0.56 -9.70
N GLU A 65 -6.65 1.56 -9.29
CA GLU A 65 -6.17 2.90 -8.91
C GLU A 65 -5.26 2.93 -7.68
N LEU A 66 -5.36 1.91 -6.81
CA LEU A 66 -4.53 1.75 -5.62
C LEU A 66 -3.33 0.85 -5.87
N ARG A 67 -3.26 0.19 -7.03
CA ARG A 67 -2.08 -0.55 -7.45
C ARG A 67 -1.02 0.44 -7.89
N PRO A 68 0.25 0.18 -7.57
CA PRO A 68 1.31 1.04 -8.02
C PRO A 68 1.32 0.96 -9.55
N GLY A 69 1.37 2.11 -10.21
CA GLY A 69 1.76 2.15 -11.63
C GLY A 69 3.12 1.48 -11.82
N PRO A 70 3.52 1.17 -13.07
CA PRO A 70 4.85 0.63 -13.33
C PRO A 70 5.90 1.51 -12.61
N PRO A 71 6.88 0.90 -11.93
CA PRO A 71 7.86 1.68 -11.17
C PRO A 71 8.50 2.71 -12.10
N PRO A 72 8.73 3.96 -11.63
CA PRO A 72 9.49 4.91 -12.42
C PRO A 72 10.82 4.25 -12.78
N ARG A 73 11.16 4.23 -14.08
CA ARG A 73 12.35 3.55 -14.62
C ARG A 73 13.67 4.08 -14.05
N THR A 74 13.59 5.19 -13.32
CA THR A 74 14.70 5.81 -12.61
C THR A 74 14.72 5.28 -11.18
N VAL A 75 15.42 4.16 -10.98
CA VAL A 75 15.84 3.77 -9.63
C VAL A 75 16.85 4.82 -9.18
N ALA A 76 16.53 5.58 -8.13
CA ALA A 76 17.53 6.40 -7.48
C ALA A 76 18.62 5.46 -6.96
N HIS A 77 19.83 5.53 -7.52
CA HIS A 77 20.98 4.89 -6.93
C HIS A 77 21.21 5.53 -5.55
N LEU A 78 20.79 4.86 -4.48
CA LEU A 78 21.26 5.19 -3.15
C LEU A 78 22.69 4.64 -3.05
N ASN A 79 23.66 5.55 -3.13
CA ASN A 79 25.04 5.32 -2.72
C ASN A 79 25.14 5.30 -1.19
#